data_AF-X0SSY6-F1
#
_entry.id   AF-X0SSY6-F1
#
_cell.length_a   1.000
_cell.length_b   1.000
_cell.length_c   1.000
_cell.angle_alpha   90.00
_cell.angle_beta   90.00
_cell.angle_gamma   90.00
#
_symmetry.space_group_name_H-M   'P 1'
#
loop_
_entity.id
_entity.type
_entity.pdbx_description
1 polymer ?
#
loop_
_entity_poly.entity_id
_entity_poly.type
_entity_poly.pdbx_seq_one_letter_code
_entity_poly.pdbx_strand_id
1 'polypeptide(L)'
;MAKITDKQLETLQGHNTKLSEVITQIGVLESNKHALLHEIAGVNKDLEEFKKDLEGEYGAINIDMSTGEYTIIEKEDEDDSDLAVVKAED
;
A
#
# COMPACT_ATOMS: atom_id res chain seq x y z
N MET A 1 25.00 6.71 51.53
CA MET A 1 24.25 6.64 50.25
C MET A 1 23.02 5.79 50.48
N ALA A 2 21.86 6.21 49.97
CA ALA A 2 20.65 5.40 50.01
C ALA A 2 20.63 4.43 48.82
N LYS A 3 20.12 3.21 49.03
CA LYS A 3 19.96 2.17 48.00
C LYS A 3 18.56 1.57 48.11
N ILE A 4 17.95 1.25 46.97
CA ILE A 4 16.76 0.39 46.94
C ILE A 4 17.10 -1.03 47.38
N THR A 5 16.09 -1.80 47.76
CA THR A 5 16.29 -3.21 48.11
C THR A 5 16.65 -4.02 46.87
N ASP A 6 17.39 -5.13 47.05
CA ASP A 6 17.80 -5.96 45.93
C ASP A 6 16.60 -6.56 45.17
N LYS A 7 15.50 -6.86 45.88
CA LYS A 7 14.24 -7.32 45.27
C LYS A 7 13.59 -6.25 44.37
N GLN A 8 13.63 -4.98 44.79
CA GLN A 8 13.13 -3.87 43.96
C GLN A 8 14.01 -3.67 42.73
N LEU A 9 15.34 -3.79 42.89
CA LEU A 9 16.28 -3.71 41.78
C LEU A 9 16.05 -4.83 40.76
N GLU A 10 15.91 -6.08 41.21
CA GLU A 10 15.63 -7.24 40.35
C GLU A 10 14.31 -7.08 39.59
N THR A 11 13.26 -6.61 40.29
CA THR A 11 11.95 -6.33 39.65
C THR A 11 12.06 -5.26 38.57
N LEU A 12 12.79 -4.17 38.86
CA LEU A 12 13.02 -3.07 37.92
C LEU A 12 13.81 -3.56 36.68
N GLN A 13 14.84 -4.37 36.90
CA GLN A 13 15.62 -4.98 35.80
C GLN A 13 14.75 -5.88 34.93
N GLY A 14 13.93 -6.74 35.54
CA GLY A 14 13.00 -7.60 34.81
C GLY A 14 11.99 -6.82 33.96
N HIS A 15 11.45 -5.72 34.49
CA HIS A 15 10.58 -4.83 33.71
C HIS A 15 11.32 -4.17 32.54
N ASN A 16 12.55 -3.70 32.74
CA ASN A 16 13.34 -3.11 31.67
C ASN A 16 13.68 -4.13 30.57
N THR A 17 14.07 -5.36 30.92
CA THR A 17 14.32 -6.42 29.95
C THR A 17 13.08 -6.70 29.11
N LYS A 18 11.92 -6.87 29.76
CA LYS A 18 10.66 -7.11 29.05
C LYS A 18 10.26 -5.95 28.16
N LEU A 19 10.48 -4.71 28.60
CA LEU A 19 10.23 -3.52 27.78
C LEU A 19 11.12 -3.51 26.53
N SER A 20 12.41 -3.80 26.69
CA SER A 20 13.34 -3.89 25.55
C SER A 20 12.92 -4.97 24.56
N GLU A 21 12.52 -6.15 25.04
CA GLU A 21 12.04 -7.24 24.18
C GLU A 21 10.81 -6.82 23.36
N VAL A 22 9.83 -6.16 23.99
CA VAL A 22 8.62 -5.69 23.30
C VAL A 22 8.97 -4.64 22.25
N ILE A 23 9.85 -3.69 22.55
CA ILE A 23 10.29 -2.67 21.59
C ILE A 23 10.99 -3.31 20.39
N THR A 24 11.85 -4.30 20.61
CA THR A 24 12.51 -5.03 19.52
C THR A 24 11.51 -5.77 18.64
N GLN A 25 10.53 -6.44 19.25
CA GLN A 25 9.47 -7.12 18.49
C GLN A 25 8.65 -6.14 17.64
N ILE A 26 8.32 -4.96 18.17
CA ILE A 26 7.65 -3.89 17.42
C ILE A 26 8.50 -3.47 16.22
N GLY A 27 9.80 -3.21 16.41
CA GLY A 27 10.68 -2.81 15.31
C GLY A 27 10.78 -3.85 14.19
N VAL A 28 10.77 -5.15 14.54
CA VAL A 28 10.72 -6.24 13.55
C VAL A 28 9.39 -6.22 12.78
N LEU A 29 8.26 -6.09 13.49
CA LEU A 29 6.94 -6.02 12.86
C LEU A 29 6.79 -4.82 11.93
N GLU A 30 7.29 -3.66 12.32
CA GLU A 30 7.30 -2.45 11.49
C GLU A 30 8.14 -2.62 10.22
N SER A 31 9.32 -3.23 10.35
CA SER A 31 10.18 -3.52 9.20
C SER A 31 9.49 -4.48 8.22
N ASN A 32 8.87 -5.54 8.74
CA ASN A 32 8.10 -6.50 7.93
C ASN A 32 6.90 -5.84 7.25
N LYS A 33 6.16 -4.97 7.97
CA LYS A 33 5.06 -4.21 7.40
C LYS A 33 5.52 -3.37 6.22
N HIS A 34 6.65 -2.66 6.35
CA HIS A 34 7.19 -1.85 5.25
C HIS A 34 7.56 -2.70 4.03
N ALA A 35 8.18 -3.87 4.23
CA ALA A 35 8.48 -4.79 3.15
C ALA A 35 7.21 -5.23 2.40
N LEU A 36 6.16 -5.62 3.12
CA LEU A 36 4.87 -6.00 2.53
C LEU A 36 4.18 -4.84 1.80
N LEU A 37 4.26 -3.61 2.33
CA LEU A 37 3.73 -2.43 1.65
C LEU A 37 4.45 -2.15 0.33
N HIS A 38 5.78 -2.36 0.29
CA HIS A 38 6.54 -2.24 -0.95
C HIS A 38 6.16 -3.32 -1.97
N GLU A 39 5.95 -4.57 -1.51
CA GLU A 39 5.48 -5.66 -2.36
C GLU A 39 4.11 -5.37 -2.97
N ILE A 40 3.15 -4.86 -2.19
CA ILE A 40 1.84 -4.41 -2.69
C ILE A 40 2.00 -3.36 -3.80
N ALA A 41 2.91 -2.40 -3.61
CA ALA A 41 3.17 -1.38 -4.64
C ALA A 41 3.73 -2.00 -5.93
N GLY A 42 4.62 -3.00 -5.81
CA GLY A 42 5.14 -3.77 -6.94
C GLY A 42 4.02 -4.51 -7.69
N VAL A 43 3.22 -5.31 -6.98
CA VAL A 43 2.10 -6.06 -7.57
C VAL A 43 1.09 -5.14 -8.26
N ASN A 44 0.77 -4.00 -7.65
CA ASN A 44 -0.13 -3.02 -8.27
C ASN A 44 0.45 -2.44 -9.56
N LYS A 45 1.76 -2.17 -9.59
CA LYS A 45 2.43 -1.70 -10.81
C LYS A 45 2.35 -2.75 -11.91
N ASP A 46 2.70 -4.00 -11.60
CA ASP A 46 2.66 -5.10 -12.56
C ASP A 46 1.24 -5.34 -13.09
N LEU A 47 0.22 -5.20 -12.22
CA LEU A 47 -1.19 -5.30 -12.61
C LEU A 47 -1.59 -4.20 -13.60
N GLU A 48 -1.17 -2.95 -13.38
CA GLU A 48 -1.47 -1.83 -14.28
C GLU A 48 -0.72 -1.94 -15.62
N GLU A 49 0.52 -2.45 -15.61
CA GLU A 49 1.25 -2.78 -16.84
C GLU A 49 0.51 -3.87 -17.63
N PHE A 50 0.10 -4.94 -16.97
CA PHE A 50 -0.64 -6.02 -17.62
C PHE A 50 -2.01 -5.58 -18.17
N LYS A 51 -2.73 -4.71 -17.45
CA LYS A 51 -3.99 -4.12 -17.97
C LYS A 51 -3.77 -3.32 -19.25
N LYS A 52 -2.67 -2.56 -19.35
CA LYS A 52 -2.33 -1.82 -20.56
C LYS A 52 -1.99 -2.75 -21.72
N ASP A 53 -1.30 -3.86 -21.45
CA ASP A 53 -1.03 -4.87 -22.47
C ASP A 53 -2.34 -5.45 -23.02
N LEU A 54 -3.30 -5.77 -22.13
CA LEU A 54 -4.63 -6.25 -22.53
C LEU A 54 -5.43 -5.19 -23.30
N GLU A 55 -5.43 -3.91 -22.88
CA GLU A 55 -6.08 -2.84 -23.64
C GLU A 55 -5.44 -2.65 -25.02
N GLY A 56 -4.11 -2.80 -25.12
CA GLY A 56 -3.39 -2.73 -26.39
C GLY A 56 -3.76 -3.86 -27.36
N GLU A 57 -4.04 -5.05 -26.84
CA GLU A 57 -4.39 -6.23 -27.65
C GLU A 57 -5.87 -6.27 -28.05
N TYR A 58 -6.78 -5.93 -27.13
CA TYR A 58 -8.21 -6.13 -27.30
C TYR A 58 -9.02 -4.83 -27.37
N GLY A 59 -8.38 -3.67 -27.21
CA GLY A 59 -9.05 -2.39 -27.05
C GLY A 59 -9.62 -2.22 -25.65
N ALA A 60 -10.51 -1.23 -25.47
CA ALA A 60 -11.19 -1.06 -24.19
C ALA A 60 -12.09 -2.27 -23.91
N ILE A 61 -11.76 -3.03 -22.88
CA ILE A 61 -12.48 -4.25 -22.50
C ILE A 61 -12.80 -4.27 -21.01
N ASN A 62 -13.91 -4.92 -20.67
CA ASN A 62 -14.24 -5.32 -19.30
C ASN A 62 -14.03 -6.84 -19.17
N ILE A 63 -13.39 -7.30 -18.10
CA ILE A 63 -13.05 -8.72 -17.89
C ILE A 63 -13.72 -9.23 -16.62
N ASP A 64 -14.40 -10.36 -16.72
CA ASP A 64 -14.88 -11.10 -15.56
C ASP A 64 -13.70 -11.87 -14.92
N MET A 65 -13.33 -11.51 -13.70
CA MET A 65 -12.18 -12.11 -12.99
C MET A 65 -12.39 -13.57 -12.57
N SER A 66 -13.62 -14.08 -12.62
CA SER A 66 -13.96 -15.45 -12.23
C SER A 66 -13.97 -16.39 -13.42
N THR A 67 -14.45 -15.93 -14.58
CA THR A 67 -14.58 -16.75 -15.81
C THR A 67 -13.51 -16.43 -16.85
N GLY A 68 -12.91 -15.25 -16.80
CA GLY A 68 -11.97 -14.74 -17.81
C GLY A 68 -12.64 -14.24 -19.09
N GLU A 69 -13.98 -14.26 -19.16
CA GLU A 69 -14.71 -13.73 -20.31
C GLU A 69 -14.58 -12.21 -20.36
N TYR A 70 -14.43 -11.65 -21.57
CA TYR A 70 -14.33 -10.20 -21.76
C TYR A 70 -15.42 -9.68 -22.70
N THR A 71 -15.83 -8.44 -22.46
CA THR A 71 -16.74 -7.68 -23.33
C THR A 71 -16.05 -6.39 -23.77
N ILE A 72 -16.21 -6.03 -25.04
CA ILE A 72 -15.70 -4.76 -25.57
C ILE A 72 -16.53 -3.62 -25.00
N ILE A 73 -15.85 -2.58 -24.53
CA ILE A 73 -16.44 -1.30 -24.15
C ILE A 73 -16.35 -0.42 -25.40
N GLU A 74 -17.48 -0.09 -26.00
CA GLU A 74 -17.53 0.90 -27.07
C GLU A 74 -17.11 2.25 -26.47
N LYS A 75 -15.98 2.80 -26.92
CA LYS A 75 -15.64 4.21 -26.67
C LYS A 75 -16.61 5.02 -27.53
N GLU A 76 -17.67 5.56 -26.93
CA GLU A 76 -18.38 6.68 -27.57
C GLU A 76 -17.36 7.78 -27.79
N ASP A 77 -17.21 8.21 -29.04
CA ASP A 77 -16.19 9.15 -29.51
C ASP A 77 -16.11 10.39 -28.60
N GLU A 78 -14.94 10.65 -28.01
CA GLU A 78 -14.56 11.97 -27.50
C GLU A 78 -14.39 12.93 -28.70
N ASP A 79 -15.51 13.34 -29.30
CA ASP A 79 -15.62 14.50 -30.18
C ASP A 79 -16.64 15.47 -29.55
N ASP A 80 -16.25 16.09 -28.43
CA ASP A 80 -16.83 17.37 -28.02
C ASP A 80 -15.71 18.32 -27.60
N SER A 81 -15.07 18.82 -28.65
CA SER A 81 -14.24 20.01 -28.66
C SER A 81 -15.02 21.21 -28.12
N ASP A 82 -15.12 21.40 -26.81
CA ASP A 82 -15.51 22.67 -26.19
C ASP A 82 -15.10 22.74 -24.70
N LEU A 83 -13.80 22.61 -24.42
CA LEU A 83 -13.22 23.17 -23.20
C LEU A 83 -13.19 24.70 -23.35
N ALA A 84 -14.29 25.35 -22.98
CA ALA A 84 -14.36 26.78 -22.77
C ALA A 84 -13.29 27.21 -21.75
N VAL A 85 -12.23 27.81 -22.25
CA VAL A 85 -11.21 28.51 -21.45
C VAL A 85 -11.86 29.76 -20.87
N VAL A 86 -12.46 29.67 -19.68
CA VAL A 86 -12.72 30.86 -18.87
C VAL A 86 -11.48 31.14 -18.02
N LYS A 87 -10.66 32.06 -18.53
CA LYS A 87 -9.74 32.83 -17.70
C LYS A 87 -10.54 33.51 -16.59
N ALA A 88 -10.11 33.32 -15.35
CA ALA A 88 -10.39 34.26 -14.28
C ALA A 88 -9.04 34.88 -13.89
N GLU A 89 -8.74 36.04 -14.51
CA GLU A 89 -7.90 37.06 -13.89
C GLU A 89 -8.81 37.84 -12.93
N ASP A 90 -8.53 37.76 -11.63
CA ASP A 90 -8.48 38.89 -10.68
C ASP A 90 -7.98 38.40 -9.31
#